data_AF-A0A2P5I3G1-F1
#
_entry.id   AF-A0A2P5I3G1-F1
#
_cell.length_a   1.000
_cell.length_b   1.000
_cell.length_c   1.000
_cell.angle_alpha   90.00
_cell.angle_beta   90.00
_cell.angle_gamma   90.00
#
_symmetry.space_group_name_H-M   'P 1'
#
loop_
_entity.id
_entity.type
_entity.pdbx_description
1 polymer ?
#
loop_
_entity_poly.entity_id
_entity_poly.type
_entity_poly.pdbx_seq_one_letter_code
_entity_poly.pdbx_strand_id
1 'polypeptide(L)'
;MAETPVIEDSFFETIDALTSTEDKIRWYYCVIVNLAALNYPDLVPSVYDRFSKRVMSSLEHDAQFKAAQKLREALIKSCGIMGAAKTGTALRLLGKQIPKELRDPVAHRPAVR
;
A
#
# COMPACT_ATOMS: atom_id res chain seq x y z
N MET A 1 -23.43 -8.13 7.07
CA MET A 1 -22.10 -7.65 6.64
C MET A 1 -22.29 -7.08 5.25
N ALA A 2 -21.88 -5.83 4.99
CA ALA A 2 -21.97 -5.28 3.64
C ALA A 2 -21.01 -6.06 2.72
N GLU A 3 -21.44 -6.33 1.49
CA GLU A 3 -20.62 -7.01 0.49
C GLU A 3 -19.41 -6.14 0.15
N THR A 4 -18.21 -6.72 0.16
CA THR A 4 -16.99 -5.99 -0.20
C THR A 4 -17.04 -5.69 -1.70
N PRO A 5 -16.99 -4.41 -2.12
CA PRO A 5 -17.12 -4.06 -3.52
C PRO A 5 -15.92 -4.56 -4.33
N VAL A 6 -16.14 -5.05 -5.53
CA VAL A 6 -15.05 -5.48 -6.43
C VAL A 6 -14.55 -4.27 -7.23
N ILE A 7 -13.22 -4.12 -7.34
CA ILE A 7 -12.62 -3.14 -8.25
C ILE A 7 -12.43 -3.81 -9.60
N GLU A 8 -13.18 -3.34 -10.58
CA GLU A 8 -13.12 -3.83 -11.97
C GLU A 8 -11.74 -3.61 -12.60
N ASP A 9 -11.38 -4.46 -13.56
CA ASP A 9 -10.09 -4.37 -14.26
C ASP A 9 -9.91 -3.04 -15.00
N SER A 10 -11.00 -2.47 -15.52
CA SER A 10 -11.02 -1.18 -16.22
C SER A 10 -10.53 -0.02 -15.36
N PHE A 11 -10.68 -0.09 -14.03
CA PHE A 11 -10.13 0.91 -13.12
C PHE A 11 -8.60 0.97 -13.21
N PHE A 12 -7.96 -0.18 -13.37
CA PHE A 12 -6.51 -0.29 -13.42
C PHE A 12 -5.94 0.04 -14.80
N GLU A 13 -6.74 0.06 -15.87
CA GLU A 13 -6.28 0.46 -17.22
C GLU A 13 -5.78 1.92 -17.24
N THR A 14 -6.26 2.75 -16.32
CA THR A 14 -5.77 4.13 -16.15
C THR A 14 -4.27 4.21 -15.87
N ILE A 15 -3.68 3.13 -15.34
CA ILE A 15 -2.24 3.06 -15.07
C ILE A 15 -1.41 2.89 -16.34
N ASP A 16 -2.00 2.31 -17.39
CA ASP A 16 -1.30 2.00 -18.64
C ASP A 16 -1.07 3.29 -19.46
N ALA A 17 -1.87 4.32 -19.20
CA ALA A 17 -1.66 5.67 -19.74
C ALA A 17 -0.47 6.41 -19.09
N LEU A 18 0.03 5.96 -17.94
CA LEU A 18 1.18 6.57 -17.26
C LEU A 18 2.50 6.06 -17.87
N THR A 19 3.37 6.98 -18.23
CA THR A 19 4.64 6.65 -18.90
C THR A 19 5.77 6.34 -17.91
N SER A 20 5.80 7.02 -16.77
CA SER A 20 6.88 6.86 -15.79
C SER A 20 6.53 5.82 -14.72
N THR A 21 7.51 4.98 -14.35
CA THR A 21 7.36 4.02 -13.24
C THR A 21 7.08 4.74 -11.92
N GLU A 22 7.64 5.92 -11.72
CA GLU A 22 7.41 6.70 -10.52
C GLU A 22 5.95 7.15 -10.38
N ASP A 23 5.32 7.58 -11.48
CA ASP A 23 3.91 7.99 -11.46
C ASP A 23 2.98 6.79 -11.25
N LYS A 24 3.32 5.62 -11.80
CA LYS A 24 2.61 4.37 -11.51
C LYS A 24 2.68 4.01 -10.02
N ILE A 25 3.86 4.14 -9.40
CA ILE A 25 4.04 3.94 -7.96
C ILE A 25 3.17 4.93 -7.17
N ARG A 26 3.23 6.23 -7.49
CA ARG A 26 2.43 7.27 -6.82
C ARG A 26 0.93 7.02 -6.96
N TRP A 27 0.48 6.59 -8.14
CA TRP A 27 -0.91 6.24 -8.38
C TRP A 27 -1.38 5.13 -7.43
N TYR A 28 -0.60 4.04 -7.31
CA TYR A 28 -0.93 2.96 -6.37
C TYR A 28 -0.93 3.42 -4.92
N TYR A 29 -0.02 4.32 -4.53
CA TYR A 29 -0.04 4.90 -3.17
C TYR A 29 -1.33 5.66 -2.92
N CYS A 30 -1.72 6.52 -3.85
CA CYS A 30 -2.97 7.26 -3.75
C CYS A 30 -4.16 6.31 -3.61
N VAL A 31 -4.26 5.28 -4.45
CA VAL A 31 -5.38 4.33 -4.39
C VAL A 31 -5.41 3.60 -3.04
N ILE A 32 -4.29 3.00 -2.61
CA ILE A 32 -4.24 2.22 -1.37
C ILE A 32 -4.54 3.09 -0.14
N VAL A 33 -3.95 4.28 -0.06
CA VAL A 33 -4.17 5.21 1.06
C VAL A 33 -5.62 5.68 1.10
N ASN A 34 -6.22 5.99 -0.06
CA ASN A 34 -7.62 6.40 -0.12
C ASN A 34 -8.57 5.26 0.25
N LEU A 35 -8.32 4.02 -0.19
CA LEU A 35 -9.13 2.86 0.22
C LEU A 35 -9.10 2.67 1.73
N ALA A 36 -7.93 2.81 2.36
CA ALA A 36 -7.81 2.78 3.81
C ALA A 36 -8.59 3.94 4.48
N ALA A 37 -8.46 5.16 3.94
CA ALA A 37 -9.12 6.36 4.44
C ALA A 37 -10.66 6.31 4.32
N LEU A 38 -11.16 5.69 3.25
CA LEU A 38 -12.58 5.50 2.96
C LEU A 38 -13.19 4.28 3.67
N ASN A 39 -12.42 3.60 4.53
CA ASN A 39 -12.86 2.42 5.27
C ASN A 39 -13.17 1.20 4.39
N TYR A 40 -12.38 0.99 3.33
CA TYR A 40 -12.34 -0.22 2.51
C TYR A 40 -11.01 -0.98 2.66
N PRO A 41 -10.61 -1.38 3.89
CA PRO A 41 -9.32 -2.01 4.12
C PRO A 41 -9.17 -3.38 3.44
N ASP A 42 -10.28 -4.08 3.21
CA ASP A 42 -10.29 -5.43 2.60
C ASP A 42 -9.85 -5.42 1.12
N LEU A 43 -9.88 -4.26 0.47
CA LEU A 43 -9.42 -4.09 -0.92
C LEU A 43 -7.91 -3.87 -1.02
N VAL A 44 -7.27 -3.42 0.06
CA VAL A 44 -5.83 -3.11 0.09
C VAL A 44 -4.97 -4.30 -0.35
N PRO A 45 -5.20 -5.54 0.11
CA PRO A 45 -4.45 -6.71 -0.37
C PRO A 45 -4.52 -6.91 -1.88
N SER A 46 -5.72 -6.81 -2.47
CA SER A 46 -5.91 -7.05 -3.91
C SER A 46 -5.21 -5.98 -4.77
N VAL A 47 -5.26 -4.71 -4.34
CA VAL A 47 -4.58 -3.61 -5.02
C VAL A 47 -3.07 -3.72 -4.86
N TYR A 48 -2.59 -4.09 -3.66
CA TYR A 48 -1.15 -4.28 -3.42
C TYR A 48 -0.59 -5.45 -4.24
N ASP A 49 -1.32 -6.56 -4.38
CA ASP A 49 -0.90 -7.68 -5.23
C ASP A 49 -0.72 -7.24 -6.70
N ARG A 50 -1.65 -6.42 -7.23
CA ARG A 50 -1.52 -5.83 -8.57
C ARG A 50 -0.34 -4.87 -8.65
N PHE A 51 -0.13 -4.02 -7.65
CA PHE A 51 1.03 -3.13 -7.56
C PHE A 51 2.34 -3.91 -7.61
N SER A 52 2.42 -4.98 -6.82
CA SER A 52 3.58 -5.87 -6.75
C SER A 52 3.87 -6.50 -8.12
N LYS A 53 2.85 -7.09 -8.76
CA LYS A 53 2.99 -7.79 -10.05
C LYS A 53 3.25 -6.88 -11.24
N ARG A 54 2.58 -5.72 -11.32
CA ARG A 54 2.64 -4.83 -12.50
C ARG A 54 3.78 -3.82 -12.45
N VAL A 55 4.20 -3.41 -11.26
CA VAL A 55 5.16 -2.31 -11.11
C VAL A 55 6.39 -2.78 -10.33
N MET A 56 6.21 -3.33 -9.12
CA MET A 56 7.36 -3.66 -8.28
C MET A 56 8.23 -4.78 -8.88
N SER A 57 7.64 -5.74 -9.60
CA SER A 57 8.35 -6.84 -10.26
C SER A 57 9.43 -6.37 -11.25
N SER A 58 9.26 -5.19 -11.85
CA SER A 58 10.23 -4.59 -12.77
C SER A 58 11.34 -3.77 -12.09
N LEU A 59 11.23 -3.55 -10.77
CA LEU A 59 12.19 -2.77 -10.00
C LEU A 59 13.30 -3.65 -9.45
N GLU A 60 14.50 -3.08 -9.29
CA GLU A 60 15.55 -3.69 -8.47
C GLU A 60 15.10 -3.79 -7.01
N HIS A 61 15.69 -4.76 -6.28
CA HIS A 61 15.30 -5.08 -4.90
C HIS A 61 15.26 -3.85 -3.97
N ASP A 62 16.27 -2.99 -4.02
CA ASP A 62 16.34 -1.77 -3.20
C ASP A 62 15.21 -0.78 -3.52
N ALA A 63 14.82 -0.69 -4.80
CA ALA A 63 13.72 0.15 -5.23
C ALA A 63 12.36 -0.46 -4.81
N GLN A 64 12.22 -1.79 -4.84
CA GLN A 64 11.06 -2.48 -4.27
C GLN A 64 10.93 -2.22 -2.77
N PHE A 65 12.05 -2.33 -2.04
CA PHE A 65 12.10 -2.07 -0.60
C PHE A 65 11.67 -0.63 -0.29
N LYS A 66 12.26 0.35 -0.97
CA LYS A 66 11.90 1.77 -0.83
C LYS A 66 10.43 2.01 -1.16
N ALA A 67 9.89 1.32 -2.16
CA ALA A 67 8.48 1.46 -2.52
C ALA A 67 7.55 0.92 -1.41
N ALA A 68 7.83 -0.29 -0.92
CA ALA A 68 7.07 -0.89 0.19
C ALA A 68 7.18 -0.07 1.48
N GLN A 69 8.36 0.48 1.78
CA GLN A 69 8.60 1.34 2.92
C GLN A 69 7.79 2.64 2.82
N LYS A 70 7.87 3.36 1.69
CA LYS A 70 7.12 4.60 1.47
C LYS A 70 5.60 4.41 1.53
N LEU A 71 5.08 3.29 1.00
CA LEU A 71 3.66 2.97 1.10
C LEU A 71 3.22 2.77 2.56
N ARG A 72 4.00 2.02 3.35
CA ARG A 72 3.73 1.84 4.78
C ARG A 72 3.76 3.18 5.52
N GLU A 73 4.79 4.00 5.27
CA GLU A 73 4.86 5.34 5.85
C GLU A 73 3.65 6.20 5.47
N ALA A 74 3.20 6.17 4.21
CA ALA A 74 2.05 6.92 3.77
C ALA A 74 0.78 6.51 4.52
N LEU A 75 0.57 5.21 4.72
CA LEU A 75 -0.54 4.71 5.54
C LEU A 75 -0.40 5.12 7.02
N ILE A 76 0.79 5.01 7.61
CA ILE A 76 1.03 5.44 9.00
C ILE A 76 0.72 6.93 9.17
N LYS A 77 1.18 7.77 8.22
CA LYS A 77 0.89 9.20 8.20
C LYS A 77 -0.62 9.45 8.05
N SER A 78 -1.31 8.67 7.22
CA SER A 78 -2.77 8.76 7.08
C SER A 78 -3.53 8.42 8.37
N CYS A 79 -2.96 7.60 9.27
CA CYS A 79 -3.56 7.34 10.59
C CYS A 79 -3.69 8.62 11.42
N GLY A 80 -2.73 9.53 11.33
CA GLY A 80 -2.77 10.82 12.03
C GLY A 80 -3.80 11.79 11.47
N ILE A 81 -4.20 11.63 10.21
CA ILE A 81 -5.16 12.52 9.52
C ILE A 81 -6.58 11.97 9.60
N MET A 82 -6.77 10.69 9.26
CA MET A 82 -8.08 10.04 9.13
C MET A 82 -8.51 9.28 10.38
N GLY A 83 -7.59 9.08 11.33
CA GLY A 83 -7.78 8.30 12.54
C GLY A 83 -7.38 6.83 12.39
N ALA A 84 -6.83 6.28 13.47
CA ALA A 84 -6.36 4.90 13.54
C ALA A 84 -7.48 3.86 13.36
N ALA A 85 -8.73 4.19 13.72
CA ALA A 85 -9.87 3.28 13.60
C ALA A 85 -10.14 2.86 12.14
N LYS A 86 -9.91 3.77 11.18
CA LYS A 86 -10.12 3.49 9.74
C LYS A 86 -8.91 2.83 9.10
N THR A 87 -7.72 3.32 9.46
CA THR A 87 -6.46 3.03 8.76
C THR A 87 -5.68 1.85 9.37
N GLY A 88 -5.91 1.52 10.65
CA GLY A 88 -5.19 0.47 11.36
C GLY A 88 -5.42 -0.92 10.77
N THR A 89 -6.64 -1.24 10.34
CA THR A 89 -6.94 -2.51 9.68
C THR A 89 -6.20 -2.64 8.35
N ALA A 90 -6.20 -1.58 7.54
CA ALA A 90 -5.45 -1.54 6.28
C ALA A 90 -3.95 -1.71 6.49
N LEU A 91 -3.36 -1.03 7.50
CA LEU A 91 -1.94 -1.15 7.81
C LEU A 91 -1.55 -2.59 8.19
N ARG A 92 -2.40 -3.27 8.99
CA ARG A 92 -2.20 -4.67 9.36
C ARG A 92 -2.32 -5.61 8.17
N LEU A 93 -3.30 -5.39 7.30
CA LEU A 93 -3.49 -6.19 6.08
C LEU A 93 -2.32 -6.01 5.11
N LEU A 94 -1.90 -4.78 4.87
CA LEU A 94 -0.73 -4.48 4.03
C LEU A 94 0.53 -5.13 4.60
N GLY A 95 0.76 -5.04 5.91
CA GLY A 95 1.93 -5.66 6.55
C GLY A 95 2.00 -7.17 6.37
N LYS A 96 0.85 -7.86 6.23
CA LYS A 96 0.81 -9.29 5.91
C LYS A 96 1.15 -9.58 4.45
N GLN A 97 0.82 -8.67 3.54
CA GLN A 97 1.02 -8.82 2.10
C GLN A 97 2.44 -8.48 1.65
N ILE A 98 3.10 -7.53 2.31
CA ILE A 98 4.48 -7.18 2.00
C ILE A 98 5.39 -8.40 2.30
N PRO A 99 6.18 -8.90 1.33
CA PRO A 99 7.15 -9.98 1.53
C PRO A 99 8.15 -9.66 2.64
N LYS A 100 8.68 -10.69 3.34
CA LYS A 100 9.51 -10.49 4.54
C LYS A 100 10.76 -9.67 4.24
N GLU A 101 11.36 -9.92 3.09
CA GLU A 101 12.53 -9.25 2.54
C GLU A 101 12.29 -7.75 2.24
N LEU A 102 11.03 -7.31 2.12
CA LEU A 102 10.65 -5.91 1.91
C LEU A 102 10.09 -5.24 3.18
N ARG A 103 10.14 -5.92 4.34
CA ARG A 103 9.74 -5.36 5.64
C ARG A 103 10.94 -4.71 6.31
N ASP A 104 10.69 -3.69 7.15
CA ASP A 104 11.79 -3.06 7.88
C ASP A 104 12.50 -4.10 8.76
N PRO A 105 13.83 -4.19 8.69
CA PRO A 105 14.60 -5.25 9.34
C PRO A 105 14.53 -5.17 10.88
N VAL A 106 14.30 -3.99 11.46
CA VAL A 106 14.17 -3.80 12.91
C VAL A 106 13.30 -2.56 13.19
N ALA A 107 12.24 -2.71 13.99
CA ALA A 107 11.62 -1.57 14.65
C ALA A 107 12.52 -1.14 15.82
N HIS A 108 13.28 -0.05 15.67
CA HIS A 108 14.03 0.52 16.79
C HIS A 108 13.02 1.07 17.81
N ARG A 109 12.61 0.26 18.79
CA ARG A 109 11.98 0.79 20.00
C ARG A 109 13.10 1.43 20.82
N PRO A 110 13.08 2.75 21.07
CA PRO A 110 13.93 3.30 22.11
C PRO A 110 13.58 2.56 23.40
N ALA A 111 14.61 2.07 24.10
CA ALA A 111 14.42 1.47 25.41
C ALA A 111 13.72 2.52 26.29
N VAL A 112 12.51 2.20 26.75
CA VAL A 112 11.80 3.02 27.72
C VAL A 112 12.65 2.98 28.99
N ARG A 113 13.29 4.11 29.32
CA ARG A 113 13.89 4.36 30.63
C ARG A 113 12.86 4.98 31.54
#